data_AF-X1DW35-F1
#
_entry.id   AF-X1DW35-F1
#
_cell.length_a   1.000
_cell.length_b   1.000
_cell.length_c   1.000
_cell.angle_alpha   90.00
_cell.angle_beta   90.00
_cell.angle_gamma   90.00
#
_symmetry.space_group_name_H-M   'P 1'
#
loop_
_entity.id
_entity.type
_entity.pdbx_description
1 polymer ?
#
loop_
_entity_poly.entity_id
_entity_poly.type
_entity_poly.pdbx_seq_one_letter_code
_entity_poly.pdbx_strand_id
1 'polypeptide(L)'
;MDSKQKLLAGLVFCLSMALVFGFTAQTAVAYQAYTHDALTDKVDEMFKQWDKDDSPGAAVGIFKDGRIIYARGYGLANLEYALPWTPQTPSRIGSISKQFIAMCIAILAEQGKLSLDDNIRKYIPDWPEYNGPIKLKYLLHHTSGVREYLTLVELMGKPEGSGYVYTPKELVRTLSRQKELNFKPGDEYSYSNSGYFLLSEIVSRVSGLETSAFAKKYIFDPLGMNNTHFHDDPNMIVKNRAYGYSPKKEDGYRLDILRLKVIGDLGVFTTIEDFLKWDQNFYENKLGDGTQNLINMMQTRGKLNNGEVI
;
A
#
# COMPACT_ATOMS: atom_id res chain seq x y z
N MET A 1 36.08 -15.61 -80.07
CA MET A 1 34.76 -15.42 -80.70
C MET A 1 33.72 -15.70 -79.64
N ASP A 2 33.38 -14.75 -78.79
CA ASP A 2 32.73 -13.47 -79.05
C ASP A 2 31.20 -13.55 -78.83
N SER A 3 30.74 -12.55 -78.09
CA SER A 3 29.42 -11.94 -78.04
C SER A 3 28.18 -12.84 -78.01
N LYS A 4 27.68 -13.13 -76.79
CA LYS A 4 26.25 -13.01 -76.40
C LYS A 4 25.98 -13.43 -74.94
N GLN A 5 26.74 -12.88 -74.00
CA GLN A 5 26.38 -12.86 -72.58
C GLN A 5 26.50 -11.41 -72.10
N LYS A 6 25.39 -10.66 -72.20
CA LYS A 6 25.07 -9.44 -71.44
C LYS A 6 23.71 -8.93 -71.93
N LEU A 7 22.86 -8.55 -70.97
CA LEU A 7 21.46 -8.10 -71.07
C LEU A 7 20.41 -9.21 -71.30
N LEU A 8 19.85 -9.71 -70.21
CA LEU A 8 18.49 -9.37 -69.76
C LEU A 8 18.20 -10.14 -68.46
N ALA A 9 18.76 -9.64 -67.35
CA ALA A 9 18.22 -9.90 -66.03
C ALA A 9 17.01 -8.98 -65.87
N GLY A 10 15.81 -9.50 -66.15
CA GLY A 10 14.60 -8.68 -66.15
C GLY A 10 13.37 -9.46 -66.53
N LEU A 11 12.98 -10.43 -65.70
CA LEU A 11 11.59 -10.94 -65.62
C LEU A 11 11.43 -12.01 -64.53
N VAL A 12 11.68 -11.68 -63.26
CA VAL A 12 10.94 -12.20 -62.09
C VAL A 12 11.14 -11.21 -60.94
N PHE A 13 10.39 -10.11 -60.95
CA PHE A 13 10.25 -9.25 -59.77
C PHE A 13 8.79 -8.81 -59.71
N CYS A 14 7.95 -9.62 -59.09
CA CYS A 14 6.67 -9.17 -58.54
C CYS A 14 6.06 -10.26 -57.63
N LEU A 15 5.90 -9.88 -56.36
CA LEU A 15 4.99 -10.45 -55.37
C LEU A 15 5.21 -11.88 -54.88
N SER A 16 6.10 -12.00 -53.88
CA SER A 16 5.78 -12.82 -52.70
C SER A 16 6.57 -12.32 -51.48
N MET A 17 6.41 -11.03 -51.17
CA MET A 17 6.73 -10.53 -49.83
C MET A 17 5.51 -10.84 -48.97
N ALA A 18 5.42 -12.08 -48.49
CA ALA A 18 4.42 -12.46 -47.50
C ALA A 18 4.77 -11.69 -46.22
N LEU A 19 4.07 -10.58 -46.02
CA LEU A 19 3.95 -9.89 -44.75
C LEU A 19 3.45 -10.91 -43.73
N VAL A 20 4.38 -11.45 -42.93
CA VAL A 20 4.05 -12.06 -41.65
C VAL A 20 3.63 -10.92 -40.75
N PHE A 21 2.37 -10.48 -40.88
CA PHE A 21 1.69 -9.80 -39.81
C PHE A 21 1.56 -10.82 -38.68
N GLY A 22 2.57 -10.85 -37.81
CA GLY A 22 2.39 -11.39 -36.48
C GLY A 22 1.28 -10.59 -35.83
N PHE A 23 0.06 -11.12 -35.89
CA PHE A 23 -0.99 -10.77 -34.95
C PHE A 23 -0.43 -11.14 -33.58
N THR A 24 0.24 -10.20 -32.92
CA THR A 24 0.26 -10.19 -31.47
C THR A 24 -1.20 -10.05 -31.08
N ALA A 25 -1.84 -11.18 -30.79
CA ALA A 25 -3.08 -11.18 -30.04
C ALA A 25 -2.73 -10.51 -28.72
N GLN A 26 -2.93 -9.20 -28.68
CA GLN A 26 -2.99 -8.45 -27.46
C GLN A 26 -4.16 -9.09 -26.74
N THR A 27 -3.86 -9.98 -25.79
CA THR A 27 -4.87 -10.55 -24.92
C THR A 27 -5.49 -9.35 -24.23
N ALA A 28 -6.59 -8.85 -24.77
CA ALA A 28 -7.50 -8.03 -24.02
C ALA A 28 -7.74 -8.83 -22.75
N VAL A 29 -7.29 -8.31 -21.61
CA VAL A 29 -7.70 -8.84 -20.33
C VAL A 29 -9.21 -8.75 -20.38
N ALA A 30 -9.86 -9.90 -20.59
CA ALA A 30 -11.30 -9.95 -20.64
C ALA A 30 -11.74 -9.41 -19.29
N TYR A 31 -12.37 -8.22 -19.31
CA TYR A 31 -13.06 -7.71 -18.13
C TYR A 31 -13.93 -8.87 -17.66
N GLN A 32 -13.68 -9.36 -16.43
CA GLN A 32 -14.56 -10.33 -15.83
C GLN A 32 -15.92 -9.64 -15.74
N ALA A 33 -16.84 -10.02 -16.61
CA ALA A 33 -18.17 -9.46 -16.64
C ALA A 33 -18.86 -9.89 -15.35
N TYR A 34 -18.83 -9.03 -14.34
CA TYR A 34 -19.59 -9.22 -13.12
C TYR A 34 -21.06 -9.11 -13.47
N THR A 35 -21.88 -10.00 -12.89
CA THR A 35 -23.33 -9.99 -13.09
C THR A 35 -23.86 -8.63 -12.67
N HIS A 36 -24.34 -7.85 -13.64
CA HIS A 36 -25.06 -6.62 -13.34
C HIS A 36 -26.46 -7.01 -12.86
N ASP A 37 -26.80 -6.55 -11.67
CA ASP A 37 -28.10 -6.72 -11.04
C ASP A 37 -28.53 -5.42 -10.35
N ALA A 38 -29.71 -5.46 -9.72
CA ALA A 38 -30.26 -4.28 -9.05
C ALA A 38 -29.39 -3.76 -7.88
N LEU A 39 -28.46 -4.55 -7.34
CA LEU A 39 -27.49 -4.09 -6.35
C LEU A 39 -26.35 -3.35 -7.05
N THR A 40 -25.78 -3.90 -8.11
CA THR A 40 -24.67 -3.25 -8.83
C THR A 40 -25.09 -1.94 -9.47
N ASP A 41 -26.33 -1.83 -9.97
CA ASP A 41 -26.89 -0.59 -10.52
C ASP A 41 -26.98 0.52 -9.47
N LYS A 42 -27.29 0.16 -8.22
CA LYS A 42 -27.30 1.12 -7.10
C LYS A 42 -25.90 1.62 -6.77
N VAL A 43 -24.90 0.73 -6.85
CA VAL A 43 -23.50 1.13 -6.66
C VAL A 43 -23.10 2.10 -7.77
N ASP A 44 -23.45 1.79 -9.02
CA ASP A 44 -23.18 2.69 -10.15
C ASP A 44 -23.79 4.08 -9.97
N GLU A 45 -25.04 4.17 -9.53
CA GLU A 45 -25.69 5.45 -9.29
C GLU A 45 -25.00 6.26 -8.17
N MET A 46 -24.45 5.60 -7.13
CA MET A 46 -23.71 6.29 -6.06
C MET A 46 -22.43 6.96 -6.55
N PHE A 47 -21.76 6.39 -7.56
CA PHE A 47 -20.48 6.88 -8.07
C PHE A 47 -20.58 7.70 -9.35
N LYS A 48 -21.76 7.77 -9.98
CA LYS A 48 -22.05 8.49 -11.21
C LYS A 48 -21.56 9.94 -11.26
N GLN A 49 -21.54 10.64 -10.12
CA GLN A 49 -21.07 12.04 -10.08
C GLN A 49 -19.58 12.20 -10.40
N TRP A 50 -18.77 11.16 -10.15
CA TRP A 50 -17.33 11.10 -10.43
C TRP A 50 -17.01 10.33 -11.71
N ASP A 51 -18.00 9.65 -12.30
CA ASP A 51 -17.85 8.86 -13.51
C ASP A 51 -17.89 9.72 -14.78
N LYS A 52 -16.89 10.59 -14.90
CA LYS A 52 -16.76 11.58 -15.98
C LYS A 52 -15.37 11.53 -16.58
N ASP A 53 -15.25 12.02 -17.80
CA ASP A 53 -13.99 12.11 -18.56
C ASP A 53 -13.10 13.30 -18.12
N ASP A 54 -13.55 14.10 -17.16
CA ASP A 54 -12.83 15.26 -16.62
C ASP A 54 -12.67 15.24 -15.09
N SER A 55 -13.07 14.15 -14.41
CA SER A 55 -13.08 14.04 -12.96
C SER A 55 -12.13 12.95 -12.45
N PRO A 56 -11.35 13.20 -11.37
CA PRO A 56 -10.75 12.13 -10.60
C PRO A 56 -11.85 11.18 -10.11
N GLY A 57 -11.53 9.91 -10.09
CA GLY A 57 -12.53 8.91 -9.72
C GLY A 57 -12.10 7.99 -8.59
N ALA A 58 -12.59 6.75 -8.66
CA ALA A 58 -12.31 5.72 -7.68
C ALA A 58 -12.48 4.33 -8.30
N ALA A 59 -11.85 3.33 -7.70
CA ALA A 59 -12.20 1.93 -7.91
C ALA A 59 -12.97 1.38 -6.71
N VAL A 60 -14.00 0.61 -6.99
CA VAL A 60 -14.85 -0.05 -5.99
C VAL A 60 -14.80 -1.55 -6.25
N GLY A 61 -14.65 -2.32 -5.18
CA GLY A 61 -14.77 -3.77 -5.18
C GLY A 61 -15.70 -4.23 -4.07
N ILE A 62 -16.55 -5.22 -4.35
CA ILE A 62 -17.40 -5.88 -3.37
C ILE A 62 -17.04 -7.36 -3.36
N PHE A 63 -16.65 -7.85 -2.19
CA PHE A 63 -16.28 -9.24 -1.97
C PHE A 63 -17.38 -9.96 -1.21
N LYS A 64 -17.74 -11.15 -1.67
CA LYS A 64 -18.69 -12.03 -1.00
C LYS A 64 -18.29 -13.48 -1.25
N ASP A 65 -18.31 -14.28 -0.19
CA ASP A 65 -18.00 -15.71 -0.23
C ASP A 65 -16.66 -16.01 -0.92
N GLY A 66 -15.64 -15.19 -0.59
CA GLY A 66 -14.29 -15.32 -1.14
C GLY A 66 -14.14 -14.92 -2.60
N ARG A 67 -15.12 -14.23 -3.21
CA ARG A 67 -15.10 -13.84 -4.62
C ARG A 67 -15.45 -12.37 -4.79
N ILE A 68 -14.93 -11.77 -5.87
CA ILE A 68 -15.37 -10.45 -6.32
C ILE A 68 -16.74 -10.65 -6.99
N ILE A 69 -17.79 -10.07 -6.40
CA ILE A 69 -19.13 -10.06 -7.00
C ILE A 69 -19.39 -8.79 -7.80
N TYR A 70 -18.57 -7.75 -7.58
CA TYR A 70 -18.59 -6.51 -8.31
C TYR A 70 -17.21 -5.84 -8.22
N ALA A 71 -16.66 -5.40 -9.34
CA ALA A 71 -15.55 -4.46 -9.32
C ALA A 71 -15.59 -3.53 -10.54
N ARG A 72 -15.51 -2.23 -10.28
CA ARG A 72 -15.58 -1.20 -11.31
C ARG A 72 -14.71 -0.01 -10.93
N GLY A 73 -14.15 0.64 -11.94
CA GLY A 73 -13.58 1.97 -11.80
C GLY A 73 -14.51 3.01 -12.40
N TYR A 74 -14.54 4.17 -11.76
CA TYR A 74 -15.28 5.35 -12.17
C TYR A 74 -14.29 6.47 -12.39
N GLY A 75 -14.56 7.35 -13.36
CA GLY A 75 -13.74 8.52 -13.65
C GLY A 75 -12.30 8.17 -14.01
N LEU A 76 -11.39 9.11 -13.76
CA LEU A 76 -10.00 9.00 -14.19
C LEU A 76 -9.04 8.72 -13.03
N ALA A 77 -8.10 7.81 -13.27
CA ALA A 77 -6.92 7.57 -12.42
C ALA A 77 -5.81 8.60 -12.69
N ASN A 78 -5.77 9.17 -13.89
CA ASN A 78 -4.87 10.25 -14.24
C ASN A 78 -5.56 11.22 -15.23
N LEU A 79 -5.73 12.47 -14.80
CA LEU A 79 -6.33 13.54 -15.58
C LEU A 79 -5.45 14.05 -16.73
N GLU A 80 -4.13 14.00 -16.59
CA GLU A 80 -3.20 14.54 -17.61
C GLU A 80 -3.22 13.73 -18.90
N TYR A 81 -3.45 12.42 -18.78
CA TYR A 81 -3.46 11.47 -19.88
C TYR A 81 -4.84 10.83 -20.12
N ALA A 82 -5.88 11.33 -19.44
CA ALA A 82 -7.24 10.79 -19.48
C ALA A 82 -7.28 9.25 -19.28
N LEU A 83 -6.48 8.74 -18.34
CA LEU A 83 -6.44 7.30 -18.06
C LEU A 83 -7.62 6.93 -17.15
N PRO A 84 -8.53 6.02 -17.58
CA PRO A 84 -9.64 5.61 -16.75
C PRO A 84 -9.14 4.88 -15.51
N TRP A 85 -9.86 5.04 -14.40
CA TRP A 85 -9.63 4.18 -13.23
C TRP A 85 -10.20 2.79 -13.52
N THR A 86 -9.46 1.75 -13.16
CA THR A 86 -9.90 0.34 -13.23
C THR A 86 -9.66 -0.37 -11.89
N PRO A 87 -10.32 -1.50 -11.60
CA PRO A 87 -10.01 -2.29 -10.41
C PRO A 87 -8.54 -2.75 -10.30
N GLN A 88 -7.81 -2.77 -11.42
CA GLN A 88 -6.40 -3.15 -11.53
C GLN A 88 -5.44 -1.95 -11.45
N THR A 89 -5.95 -0.72 -11.35
CA THR A 89 -5.14 0.50 -11.17
C THR A 89 -4.56 0.51 -9.76
N PRO A 90 -3.22 0.45 -9.58
CA PRO A 90 -2.62 0.52 -8.25
C PRO A 90 -2.85 1.88 -7.61
N SER A 91 -3.32 1.90 -6.37
CA SER A 91 -3.54 3.14 -5.62
C SER A 91 -3.02 3.04 -4.20
N ARG A 92 -2.69 4.19 -3.60
CA ARG A 92 -2.35 4.28 -2.18
C ARG A 92 -3.60 4.08 -1.34
N ILE A 93 -3.49 3.28 -0.29
CA ILE A 93 -4.62 2.96 0.61
C ILE A 93 -4.55 3.68 1.95
N GLY A 94 -3.65 4.65 2.08
CA GLY A 94 -3.49 5.42 3.30
C GLY A 94 -3.25 4.52 4.53
N SER A 95 -3.95 4.81 5.62
CA SER A 95 -3.77 4.13 6.91
C SER A 95 -4.18 2.66 6.92
N ILE A 96 -4.85 2.17 5.87
CA ILE A 96 -5.08 0.74 5.67
C ILE A 96 -3.75 -0.03 5.61
N SER A 97 -2.63 0.66 5.29
CA SER A 97 -1.26 0.12 5.32
C SER A 97 -0.85 -0.49 6.68
N LYS A 98 -1.40 0.01 7.79
CA LYS A 98 -1.02 -0.36 9.15
C LYS A 98 -1.16 -1.86 9.43
N GLN A 99 -2.20 -2.49 8.90
CA GLN A 99 -2.43 -3.93 9.10
C GLN A 99 -1.31 -4.80 8.53
N PHE A 100 -0.63 -4.35 7.47
CA PHE A 100 0.50 -5.09 6.90
C PHE A 100 1.74 -5.02 7.80
N ILE A 101 1.97 -3.88 8.47
CA ILE A 101 3.01 -3.79 9.50
C ILE A 101 2.66 -4.62 10.74
N ALA A 102 1.40 -4.59 11.18
CA ALA A 102 0.94 -5.43 12.27
C ALA A 102 1.19 -6.91 11.96
N MET A 103 0.92 -7.34 10.71
CA MET A 103 1.22 -8.70 10.26
C MET A 103 2.72 -8.99 10.22
N CYS A 104 3.58 -8.06 9.78
CA CYS A 104 5.03 -8.24 9.87
C CYS A 104 5.48 -8.47 11.32
N ILE A 105 4.96 -7.69 12.27
CA ILE A 105 5.24 -7.84 13.70
C ILE A 105 4.74 -9.18 14.22
N ALA A 106 3.52 -9.59 13.84
CA ALA A 106 2.92 -10.87 14.24
C ALA A 106 3.74 -12.06 13.73
N ILE A 107 4.19 -12.04 12.46
CA ILE A 107 5.07 -13.06 11.89
C ILE A 107 6.41 -13.13 12.64
N LEU A 108 7.01 -11.98 12.99
CA LEU A 108 8.24 -11.95 13.78
C LEU A 108 8.03 -12.47 15.21
N ALA A 109 6.86 -12.23 15.80
CA ALA A 109 6.48 -12.75 17.11
C ALA A 109 6.28 -14.28 17.07
N GLU A 110 5.59 -14.79 16.05
CA GLU A 110 5.42 -16.23 15.80
C GLU A 110 6.78 -16.93 15.63
N GLN A 111 7.72 -16.29 14.93
CA GLN A 111 9.10 -16.77 14.77
C GLN A 111 9.94 -16.67 16.07
N GLY A 112 9.39 -16.17 17.17
CA GLY A 112 10.11 -15.99 18.44
C GLY A 112 11.21 -14.91 18.41
N LYS A 113 11.24 -14.07 17.38
CA LYS A 113 12.27 -13.02 17.21
C LYS A 113 11.97 -11.76 18.04
N LEU A 114 10.70 -11.56 18.39
CA LEU A 114 10.25 -10.50 19.28
C LEU A 114 9.07 -10.96 20.12
N SER A 115 8.79 -10.22 21.19
CA SER A 115 7.56 -10.34 21.98
C SER A 115 6.79 -9.02 21.92
N LEU A 116 5.46 -9.09 21.91
CA LEU A 116 4.60 -7.91 21.99
C LEU A 116 4.74 -7.16 23.34
N ASP A 117 5.29 -7.84 24.35
CA ASP A 117 5.62 -7.26 25.66
C ASP A 117 7.04 -6.69 25.74
N ASP A 118 7.85 -6.82 24.69
CA ASP A 118 9.17 -6.21 24.64
C ASP A 118 9.07 -4.69 24.65
N ASN A 119 9.95 -4.05 25.43
CA ASN A 119 10.12 -2.60 25.42
C ASN A 119 10.79 -2.17 24.11
N ILE A 120 10.30 -1.09 23.48
CA ILE A 120 10.87 -0.49 22.27
C ILE A 120 12.39 -0.27 22.36
N ARG A 121 12.91 0.06 23.55
CA ARG A 121 14.35 0.28 23.78
C ARG A 121 15.22 -0.95 23.50
N LYS A 122 14.66 -2.16 23.51
CA LYS A 122 15.35 -3.38 23.07
C LYS A 122 15.78 -3.31 21.60
N TYR A 123 14.99 -2.62 20.78
CA TYR A 123 15.20 -2.51 19.33
C TYR A 123 15.66 -1.11 18.90
N ILE A 124 15.41 -0.10 19.72
CA ILE A 124 15.83 1.29 19.50
C ILE A 124 16.55 1.77 20.77
N PRO A 125 17.84 1.41 20.96
CA PRO A 125 18.54 1.64 22.24
C PRO A 125 18.61 3.11 22.68
N ASP A 126 18.73 4.02 21.71
CA ASP A 126 18.79 5.47 21.93
C ASP A 126 17.41 6.10 22.23
N TRP A 127 16.35 5.30 22.31
CA TRP A 127 15.03 5.79 22.67
C TRP A 127 14.97 6.21 24.15
N PRO A 128 14.43 7.39 24.47
CA PRO A 128 14.44 7.93 25.83
C PRO A 128 13.62 7.07 26.79
N GLU A 129 14.00 7.17 28.06
CA GLU A 129 13.21 6.59 29.16
C GLU A 129 12.07 7.53 29.54
N TYR A 130 10.90 6.94 29.77
CA TYR A 130 9.71 7.63 30.22
C TYR A 130 9.19 6.99 31.50
N ASN A 131 8.11 7.54 32.07
CA ASN A 131 7.44 6.99 33.24
C ASN A 131 6.63 5.72 32.90
N GLY A 132 7.32 4.67 32.45
CA GLY A 132 6.77 3.38 32.06
C GLY A 132 7.37 2.84 30.75
N PRO A 133 7.47 1.51 30.60
CA PRO A 133 7.99 0.90 29.37
C PRO A 133 6.98 1.06 28.22
N ILE A 134 7.46 1.46 27.04
CA ILE A 134 6.65 1.43 25.81
C ILE A 134 6.80 0.05 25.19
N LYS A 135 5.85 -0.83 25.48
CA LYS A 135 5.77 -2.17 24.88
C LYS A 135 5.27 -2.10 23.44
N LEU A 136 5.66 -3.07 22.60
CA LEU A 136 5.25 -3.08 21.19
C LEU A 136 3.71 -3.15 21.03
N LYS A 137 3.02 -3.88 21.91
CA LYS A 137 1.55 -3.89 21.93
C LYS A 137 0.92 -2.51 22.10
N TYR A 138 1.56 -1.60 22.83
CA TYR A 138 1.04 -0.24 22.98
C TYR A 138 1.18 0.58 21.69
N LEU A 139 2.17 0.27 20.84
CA LEU A 139 2.28 0.89 19.51
C LEU A 139 1.19 0.35 18.57
N LEU A 140 0.96 -0.97 18.58
CA LEU A 140 -0.05 -1.65 17.75
C LEU A 140 -1.48 -1.16 18.04
N HIS A 141 -1.81 -0.97 19.32
CA HIS A 141 -3.16 -0.59 19.76
C HIS A 141 -3.35 0.92 19.96
N HIS A 142 -2.38 1.76 19.54
CA HIS A 142 -2.46 3.21 19.70
C HIS A 142 -2.61 3.68 21.16
N THR A 143 -1.92 3.02 22.09
CA THR A 143 -1.94 3.34 23.53
C THR A 143 -0.55 3.65 24.07
N SER A 144 0.40 4.02 23.21
CA SER A 144 1.81 4.22 23.59
C SER A 144 2.09 5.57 24.26
N GLY A 145 1.23 6.56 24.06
CA GLY A 145 1.47 7.95 24.45
C GLY A 145 2.54 8.66 23.61
N VAL A 146 3.12 8.01 22.59
CA VAL A 146 4.13 8.61 21.72
C VAL A 146 3.49 9.70 20.86
N ARG A 147 4.08 10.90 20.85
CA ARG A 147 3.56 12.03 20.08
C ARG A 147 3.46 11.72 18.59
N GLU A 148 2.42 12.26 17.95
CA GLU A 148 2.19 12.17 16.51
C GLU A 148 3.29 12.90 15.73
N TYR A 149 4.03 12.17 14.90
CA TYR A 149 5.14 12.72 14.16
C TYR A 149 4.68 13.66 13.05
N LEU A 150 3.48 13.47 12.49
CA LEU A 150 2.94 14.36 11.45
C LEU A 150 2.84 15.81 11.97
N THR A 151 2.38 15.98 13.21
CA THR A 151 2.40 17.28 13.90
C THR A 151 3.82 17.79 14.12
N LEU A 152 4.75 16.91 14.50
CA LEU A 152 6.15 17.32 14.73
C LEU A 152 6.84 17.76 13.43
N VAL A 153 6.62 17.08 12.30
CA VAL A 153 7.22 17.47 11.02
C VAL A 153 6.60 18.75 10.47
N GLU A 154 5.31 18.97 10.71
CA GLU A 154 4.66 20.25 10.44
C GLU A 154 5.32 21.40 11.23
N LEU A 155 5.52 21.23 12.54
CA LEU A 155 6.22 22.21 13.39
C LEU A 155 7.69 22.43 12.99
N MET A 156 8.32 21.45 12.33
CA MET A 156 9.66 21.58 11.76
C MET A 156 9.66 22.27 10.37
N GLY A 157 8.52 22.75 9.88
CA GLY A 157 8.40 23.38 8.57
C GLY A 157 8.40 22.39 7.40
N LYS A 158 8.10 21.11 7.65
CA LYS A 158 7.97 20.05 6.65
C LYS A 158 6.55 19.45 6.65
N PRO A 159 5.50 20.26 6.46
CA PRO A 159 4.12 19.74 6.45
C PRO A 159 3.93 18.75 5.29
N GLU A 160 2.94 17.88 5.42
CA GLU A 160 2.55 16.97 4.34
C GLU A 160 2.19 17.76 3.07
N GLY A 161 2.52 17.21 1.89
CA GLY A 161 2.29 17.89 0.61
C GLY A 161 3.29 19.02 0.28
N SER A 162 4.17 19.42 1.19
CA SER A 162 5.19 20.47 0.93
C SER A 162 6.29 20.08 -0.07
N GLY A 163 6.36 18.80 -0.45
CA GLY A 163 7.44 18.25 -1.27
C GLY A 163 8.73 17.97 -0.48
N TYR A 164 8.83 18.40 0.77
CA TYR A 164 9.93 17.98 1.66
C TYR A 164 9.79 16.51 2.00
N VAL A 165 10.89 15.78 1.85
CA VAL A 165 11.01 14.38 2.22
C VAL A 165 11.88 14.30 3.47
N TYR A 166 11.42 13.55 4.47
CA TYR A 166 12.21 13.19 5.65
C TYR A 166 12.58 11.70 5.58
N THR A 167 13.73 11.36 6.15
CA THR A 167 14.21 9.97 6.20
C THR A 167 13.76 9.27 7.47
N PRO A 168 13.69 7.92 7.49
CA PRO A 168 13.41 7.18 8.72
C PRO A 168 14.38 7.54 9.86
N LYS A 169 15.67 7.69 9.56
CA LYS A 169 16.69 8.10 10.54
C LYS A 169 16.40 9.48 11.15
N GLU A 170 16.01 10.46 10.33
CA GLU A 170 15.61 11.78 10.83
C GLU A 170 14.37 11.68 11.73
N LEU A 171 13.39 10.85 11.35
CA LEU A 171 12.15 10.74 12.09
C LEU A 171 12.31 10.03 13.43
N VAL A 172 13.09 8.93 13.48
CA VAL A 172 13.50 8.29 14.74
C VAL A 172 14.21 9.31 15.62
N ARG A 173 15.17 10.09 15.08
CA ARG A 173 15.87 11.12 15.85
C ARG A 173 14.93 12.19 16.40
N THR A 174 13.98 12.66 15.60
CA THR A 174 12.97 13.64 16.04
C THR A 174 12.11 13.07 17.15
N LEU A 175 11.62 11.85 16.97
CA LEU A 175 10.78 11.16 17.94
C LEU A 175 11.54 10.75 19.21
N SER A 176 12.86 10.55 19.18
CA SER A 176 13.64 10.28 20.40
C SER A 176 13.97 11.54 21.22
N ARG A 177 13.64 12.75 20.72
CA ARG A 177 13.95 14.02 21.41
C ARG A 177 12.81 14.56 22.28
N GLN A 178 11.66 13.92 22.27
CA GLN A 178 10.53 14.31 23.12
C GLN A 178 10.84 14.01 24.59
N LYS A 179 10.58 14.99 25.46
CA LYS A 179 10.90 14.91 26.89
C LYS A 179 9.89 14.11 27.71
N GLU A 180 8.67 13.99 27.20
CA GLU A 180 7.53 13.37 27.88
C GLU A 180 6.66 12.63 26.87
N LEU A 181 5.72 11.81 27.34
CA LEU A 181 4.65 11.23 26.51
C LEU A 181 3.37 12.07 26.65
N ASN A 182 2.39 11.87 25.76
CA ASN A 182 1.07 12.48 25.92
C ASN A 182 0.34 11.94 27.16
N PHE A 183 0.56 10.67 27.47
CA PHE A 183 0.02 9.96 28.63
C PHE A 183 0.89 8.73 28.91
N LYS A 184 0.69 8.08 30.05
CA LYS A 184 1.43 6.87 30.42
C LYS A 184 1.04 5.69 29.50
N PRO A 185 2.00 4.87 29.02
CA PRO A 185 1.69 3.77 28.12
C PRO A 185 0.63 2.81 28.67
N GLY A 186 -0.44 2.61 27.89
CA GLY A 186 -1.58 1.77 28.22
C GLY A 186 -2.71 2.47 28.96
N ASP A 187 -2.58 3.73 29.38
CA ASP A 187 -3.64 4.41 30.14
C ASP A 187 -4.77 4.96 29.24
N GLU A 188 -4.44 5.38 28.02
CA GLU A 188 -5.39 6.00 27.09
C GLU A 188 -5.22 5.50 25.65
N TYR A 189 -6.24 5.69 24.82
CA TYR A 189 -6.19 5.51 23.37
C TYR A 189 -6.00 6.85 22.66
N SER A 190 -5.00 6.93 21.78
CA SER A 190 -4.82 8.07 20.88
C SER A 190 -4.16 7.58 19.59
N TYR A 191 -4.92 7.66 18.50
CA TYR A 191 -4.45 7.27 17.18
C TYR A 191 -3.11 7.94 16.85
N SER A 192 -2.12 7.14 16.44
CA SER A 192 -0.75 7.61 16.27
C SER A 192 -0.07 6.90 15.11
N ASN A 193 0.36 7.68 14.13
CA ASN A 193 1.18 7.21 13.02
C ASN A 193 2.61 6.90 13.49
N SER A 194 3.11 7.60 14.50
CA SER A 194 4.41 7.32 15.13
C SER A 194 4.52 5.88 15.61
N GLY A 195 3.44 5.32 16.16
CA GLY A 195 3.41 3.92 16.58
C GLY A 195 3.77 2.97 15.45
N TYR A 196 3.11 3.11 14.31
CA TYR A 196 3.29 2.23 13.16
C TYR A 196 4.57 2.47 12.38
N PHE A 197 5.03 3.73 12.31
CA PHE A 197 6.38 4.03 11.83
C PHE A 197 7.46 3.36 12.68
N LEU A 198 7.36 3.44 14.02
CA LEU A 198 8.33 2.79 14.90
C LEU A 198 8.27 1.27 14.78
N LEU A 199 7.08 0.69 14.61
CA LEU A 199 6.94 -0.74 14.34
C LEU A 199 7.59 -1.13 13.01
N SER A 200 7.44 -0.35 11.94
CA SER A 200 8.16 -0.64 10.69
C SER A 200 9.67 -0.57 10.86
N GLU A 201 10.19 0.36 11.66
CA GLU A 201 11.61 0.43 11.97
C GLU A 201 12.10 -0.79 12.78
N ILE A 202 11.25 -1.31 13.68
CA ILE A 202 11.55 -2.52 14.46
C ILE A 202 11.57 -3.75 13.57
N VAL A 203 10.64 -3.87 12.61
CA VAL A 203 10.66 -4.96 11.61
C VAL A 203 12.02 -5.00 10.94
N SER A 204 12.49 -3.87 10.42
CA SER A 204 13.78 -3.81 9.72
C SER A 204 14.96 -4.22 10.60
N ARG A 205 15.03 -3.68 11.83
CA ARG A 205 16.11 -4.01 12.78
C ARG A 205 16.11 -5.46 13.23
N VAL A 206 14.94 -6.05 13.45
CA VAL A 206 14.81 -7.44 13.92
C VAL A 206 15.05 -8.44 12.81
N SER A 207 14.60 -8.15 11.58
CA SER A 207 14.74 -9.07 10.46
C SER A 207 16.05 -8.93 9.69
N GLY A 208 16.72 -7.77 9.80
CA GLY A 208 17.88 -7.42 8.97
C GLY A 208 17.53 -7.17 7.48
N LEU A 209 16.27 -6.85 7.20
CA LEU A 209 15.76 -6.58 5.85
C LEU A 209 15.04 -5.24 5.87
N GLU A 210 15.07 -4.49 4.77
CA GLU A 210 14.15 -3.35 4.63
C GLU A 210 12.69 -3.82 4.82
N THR A 211 11.87 -3.02 5.51
CA THR A 211 10.52 -3.44 5.87
C THR A 211 9.63 -3.70 4.65
N SER A 212 9.82 -2.95 3.57
CA SER A 212 9.20 -3.22 2.27
C SER A 212 9.58 -4.59 1.71
N ALA A 213 10.86 -4.96 1.79
CA ALA A 213 11.37 -6.25 1.37
C ALA A 213 10.88 -7.40 2.27
N PHE A 214 10.78 -7.17 3.59
CA PHE A 214 10.19 -8.13 4.52
C PHE A 214 8.72 -8.39 4.18
N ALA A 215 7.91 -7.33 4.05
CA ALA A 215 6.50 -7.45 3.71
C ALA A 215 6.31 -8.13 2.34
N LYS A 216 7.14 -7.79 1.35
CA LYS A 216 7.12 -8.48 0.05
C LYS A 216 7.37 -9.99 0.21
N LYS A 217 8.44 -10.37 0.91
CA LYS A 217 8.85 -11.77 1.06
C LYS A 217 7.88 -12.60 1.89
N TYR A 218 7.34 -12.05 2.98
CA TYR A 218 6.58 -12.80 3.97
C TYR A 218 5.07 -12.54 3.92
N ILE A 219 4.59 -11.60 3.11
CA ILE A 219 3.16 -11.30 2.96
C ILE A 219 2.75 -11.29 1.49
N PHE A 220 3.30 -10.38 0.69
CA PHE A 220 2.79 -10.15 -0.66
C PHE A 220 3.08 -11.30 -1.62
N ASP A 221 4.31 -11.84 -1.62
CA ASP A 221 4.68 -12.96 -2.49
C ASP A 221 3.93 -14.25 -2.13
N PRO A 222 3.83 -14.68 -0.84
CA PRO A 222 3.06 -15.87 -0.47
C PRO A 222 1.57 -15.78 -0.81
N LEU A 223 0.98 -14.57 -0.76
CA LEU A 223 -0.41 -14.35 -1.13
C LEU A 223 -0.61 -14.12 -2.63
N GLY A 224 0.46 -14.00 -3.41
CA GLY A 224 0.40 -13.68 -4.84
C GLY A 224 -0.13 -12.26 -5.11
N MET A 225 0.10 -11.31 -4.21
CA MET A 225 -0.29 -9.91 -4.33
C MET A 225 0.72 -9.13 -5.20
N ASN A 226 0.75 -9.43 -6.50
CA ASN A 226 1.79 -8.99 -7.43
C ASN A 226 1.75 -7.49 -7.79
N ASN A 227 0.65 -6.80 -7.49
CA ASN A 227 0.47 -5.36 -7.68
C ASN A 227 0.45 -4.61 -6.35
N THR A 228 1.01 -5.22 -5.29
CA THR A 228 1.04 -4.67 -3.95
C THR A 228 2.47 -4.51 -3.46
N HIS A 229 2.78 -3.33 -2.93
CA HIS A 229 4.08 -3.04 -2.34
C HIS A 229 3.99 -1.89 -1.34
N PHE A 230 4.92 -1.86 -0.37
CA PHE A 230 5.26 -0.63 0.32
C PHE A 230 6.11 0.25 -0.60
N HIS A 231 5.69 1.50 -0.79
CA HIS A 231 6.35 2.49 -1.62
C HIS A 231 7.17 3.44 -0.75
N ASP A 232 8.41 3.03 -0.48
CA ASP A 232 9.41 3.71 0.35
C ASP A 232 10.47 4.49 -0.46
N ASP A 233 10.43 4.40 -1.79
CA ASP A 233 11.19 5.27 -2.69
C ASP A 233 10.25 6.20 -3.47
N PRO A 234 10.32 7.54 -3.25
CA PRO A 234 9.45 8.50 -3.93
C PRO A 234 9.70 8.57 -5.45
N ASN A 235 10.79 7.99 -5.95
CA ASN A 235 11.13 7.92 -7.37
C ASN A 235 10.77 6.57 -8.01
N MET A 236 10.28 5.60 -7.23
CA MET A 236 9.88 4.31 -7.76
C MET A 236 8.75 4.48 -8.78
N ILE A 237 8.94 3.89 -9.95
CA ILE A 237 7.93 3.86 -11.01
C ILE A 237 6.88 2.83 -10.62
N VAL A 238 5.61 3.26 -10.57
CA VAL A 238 4.46 2.36 -10.42
C VAL A 238 3.63 2.46 -11.69
N LYS A 239 3.66 1.41 -12.49
CA LYS A 239 2.94 1.35 -13.77
C LYS A 239 1.43 1.48 -13.52
N ASN A 240 0.77 2.30 -14.32
CA ASN A 240 -0.68 2.52 -14.28
C ASN A 240 -1.23 2.96 -12.91
N ARG A 241 -0.42 3.59 -12.04
CA ARG A 241 -0.90 4.06 -10.74
C ARG A 241 -1.93 5.18 -10.87
N ALA A 242 -2.87 5.23 -9.93
CA ALA A 242 -3.71 6.40 -9.74
C ALA A 242 -2.88 7.57 -9.16
N TYR A 243 -3.22 8.79 -9.59
CA TYR A 243 -2.69 10.03 -9.04
C TYR A 243 -3.69 10.64 -8.05
N GLY A 244 -3.16 11.27 -7.00
CA GLY A 244 -3.97 12.02 -6.04
C GLY A 244 -4.30 13.41 -6.58
N TYR A 245 -5.52 13.85 -6.33
CA TYR A 245 -6.01 15.16 -6.75
C TYR A 245 -6.74 15.84 -5.59
N SER A 246 -6.47 17.14 -5.41
CA SER A 246 -7.20 18.02 -4.50
C SER A 246 -8.08 18.96 -5.33
N PRO A 247 -9.31 19.30 -4.87
CA PRO A 247 -10.12 20.33 -5.52
C PRO A 247 -9.42 21.69 -5.44
N LYS A 248 -9.58 22.51 -6.49
CA LYS A 248 -9.19 23.92 -6.48
C LYS A 248 -10.28 24.75 -5.80
N LYS A 249 -9.96 26.01 -5.45
CA LYS A 249 -10.96 26.98 -4.96
C LYS A 249 -11.96 27.37 -6.05
N GLU A 250 -11.48 27.44 -7.29
CA GLU A 250 -12.28 27.50 -8.50
C GLU A 250 -12.56 26.08 -9.00
N ASP A 251 -13.33 25.94 -10.07
CA ASP A 251 -13.63 24.64 -10.67
C ASP A 251 -12.36 23.89 -11.11
N GLY A 252 -12.38 22.57 -10.93
CA GLY A 252 -11.33 21.64 -11.33
C GLY A 252 -10.38 21.21 -10.20
N TYR A 253 -9.27 20.59 -10.62
CA TYR A 253 -8.40 19.84 -9.71
C TYR A 253 -6.94 20.25 -9.85
N ARG A 254 -6.17 20.04 -8.78
CA ARG A 254 -4.69 20.14 -8.76
C ARG A 254 -4.11 18.81 -8.34
N LEU A 255 -2.92 18.49 -8.86
CA LEU A 255 -2.16 17.33 -8.40
C LEU A 255 -1.86 17.45 -6.91
N ASP A 256 -2.10 16.37 -6.19
CA ASP A 256 -1.81 16.21 -4.78
C ASP A 256 -1.05 14.90 -4.58
N ILE A 257 0.26 14.99 -4.82
CA ILE A 257 1.14 13.82 -4.83
C ILE A 257 1.96 13.82 -3.54
N LEU A 258 1.63 12.89 -2.66
CA LEU A 258 2.41 12.63 -1.47
C LEU A 258 3.74 11.95 -1.84
N ARG A 259 4.88 12.53 -1.43
CA ARG A 259 6.22 11.94 -1.61
C ARG A 259 6.68 11.33 -0.29
N LEU A 260 6.85 10.01 -0.25
CA LEU A 260 7.20 9.26 0.96
C LEU A 260 8.56 8.59 0.81
N LYS A 261 9.37 8.71 1.87
CA LYS A 261 10.46 7.77 2.19
C LYS A 261 10.20 6.99 3.47
N VAL A 262 9.18 7.39 4.21
CA VAL A 262 8.74 6.78 5.45
C VAL A 262 7.50 5.96 5.14
N ILE A 263 7.49 4.73 5.63
CA ILE A 263 6.37 3.80 5.50
C ILE A 263 5.95 3.31 6.88
N GLY A 264 4.86 2.55 6.89
CA GLY A 264 4.44 1.72 8.00
C GLY A 264 3.08 2.14 8.52
N ASP A 265 2.94 3.41 8.83
CA ASP A 265 1.65 4.06 9.04
C ASP A 265 0.90 4.29 7.72
N LEU A 266 1.65 4.46 6.62
CA LEU A 266 1.20 4.64 5.24
C LEU A 266 2.11 3.84 4.29
N GLY A 267 1.92 4.02 2.98
CA GLY A 267 2.90 3.63 1.97
C GLY A 267 2.52 2.41 1.12
N VAL A 268 1.47 1.66 1.47
CA VAL A 268 1.03 0.55 0.62
C VAL A 268 0.32 1.07 -0.63
N PHE A 269 0.78 0.61 -1.79
CA PHE A 269 -0.01 0.55 -3.01
C PHE A 269 -0.58 -0.86 -3.16
N THR A 270 -1.81 -0.96 -3.65
CA THR A 270 -2.48 -2.23 -3.97
C THR A 270 -3.51 -2.02 -5.06
N THR A 271 -4.12 -3.11 -5.52
CA THR A 271 -5.31 -3.13 -6.39
C THR A 271 -6.48 -3.78 -5.66
N ILE A 272 -7.70 -3.69 -6.20
CA ILE A 272 -8.88 -4.37 -5.65
C ILE A 272 -8.65 -5.90 -5.64
N GLU A 273 -8.09 -6.44 -6.71
CA GLU A 273 -7.85 -7.88 -6.85
C GLU A 273 -6.84 -8.44 -5.85
N ASP A 274 -5.76 -7.70 -5.59
CA ASP A 274 -4.82 -8.10 -4.55
C ASP A 274 -5.41 -7.95 -3.15
N PHE A 275 -6.25 -6.93 -2.94
CA PHE A 275 -6.87 -6.72 -1.64
C PHE A 275 -7.85 -7.84 -1.26
N LEU A 276 -8.48 -8.50 -2.25
CA LEU A 276 -9.23 -9.75 -2.01
C LEU A 276 -8.32 -10.86 -1.45
N LYS A 277 -7.10 -11.02 -1.99
CA LYS A 277 -6.18 -12.07 -1.53
C LYS A 277 -5.75 -11.82 -0.09
N TRP A 278 -5.59 -10.55 0.29
CA TRP A 278 -5.37 -10.13 1.66
C TRP A 278 -6.57 -10.43 2.56
N ASP A 279 -7.80 -10.12 2.13
CA ASP A 279 -9.03 -10.46 2.85
C ASP A 279 -9.16 -11.98 3.08
N GLN A 280 -8.96 -12.78 2.03
CA GLN A 280 -9.01 -14.25 2.10
C GLN A 280 -8.03 -14.84 3.12
N ASN A 281 -6.87 -14.20 3.34
CA ASN A 281 -5.87 -14.68 4.28
C ASN A 281 -6.37 -14.75 5.74
N PHE A 282 -7.39 -13.97 6.10
CA PHE A 282 -7.97 -14.03 7.46
C PHE A 282 -8.83 -15.28 7.68
N TYR A 283 -9.26 -15.94 6.61
CA TYR A 283 -10.08 -17.16 6.65
C TYR A 283 -9.25 -18.41 6.32
N GLU A 284 -8.35 -18.28 5.34
CA GLU A 284 -7.44 -19.33 4.88
C GLU A 284 -6.01 -18.82 5.02
N ASN A 285 -5.47 -18.84 6.24
CA ASN A 285 -4.14 -18.29 6.51
C ASN A 285 -3.06 -19.03 5.68
N LYS A 286 -2.36 -18.27 4.83
CA LYS A 286 -1.21 -18.74 4.03
C LYS A 286 0.11 -18.14 4.48
N LEU A 287 0.10 -17.38 5.58
CA LEU A 287 1.26 -16.69 6.14
C LEU A 287 1.77 -17.38 7.40
N GLY A 288 3.03 -17.10 7.73
CA GLY A 288 3.68 -17.67 8.91
C GLY A 288 3.68 -19.20 8.87
N ASP A 289 3.33 -19.82 10.00
CA ASP A 289 3.22 -21.28 10.10
C ASP A 289 1.88 -21.83 9.53
N GLY A 290 1.05 -20.97 8.90
CA GLY A 290 -0.24 -21.35 8.33
C GLY A 290 -1.33 -21.65 9.37
N THR A 291 -1.12 -21.28 10.62
CA THR A 291 -2.05 -21.54 11.73
C THR A 291 -3.02 -20.37 11.95
N GLN A 292 -4.19 -20.64 12.55
CA GLN A 292 -5.12 -19.58 12.93
C GLN A 292 -4.60 -18.72 14.10
N ASN A 293 -3.54 -19.14 14.80
CA ASN A 293 -2.97 -18.36 15.91
C ASN A 293 -2.44 -17.00 15.44
N LEU A 294 -1.82 -16.95 14.25
CA LEU A 294 -1.36 -15.71 13.66
C LEU A 294 -2.53 -14.74 13.39
N ILE A 295 -3.63 -15.25 12.86
CA ILE A 295 -4.84 -14.45 12.61
C ILE A 295 -5.52 -14.02 13.92
N ASN A 296 -5.58 -14.91 14.91
CA ASN A 296 -6.10 -14.58 16.24
C ASN A 296 -5.28 -13.47 16.89
N MET A 297 -3.96 -13.45 16.71
CA MET A 297 -3.09 -12.37 17.17
C MET A 297 -3.46 -11.04 16.48
N MET A 298 -3.65 -11.06 15.17
CA MET A 298 -4.07 -9.88 14.38
C MET A 298 -5.45 -9.34 14.78
N GLN A 299 -6.36 -10.21 15.22
CA GLN A 299 -7.72 -9.85 15.64
C GLN A 299 -7.85 -9.60 17.16
N THR A 300 -6.76 -9.74 17.91
CA THR A 300 -6.78 -9.48 19.35
C THR A 300 -7.01 -8.00 19.63
N ARG A 301 -8.05 -7.69 20.40
CA ARG A 301 -8.37 -6.32 20.82
C ARG A 301 -7.38 -5.81 21.85
N GLY A 302 -7.13 -4.50 21.84
CA GLY A 302 -6.27 -3.87 22.83
C GLY A 302 -6.94 -3.83 24.20
N LYS A 303 -6.15 -3.68 25.26
CA LYS A 303 -6.67 -3.52 26.62
C LYS A 303 -5.90 -2.42 27.34
N LEU A 304 -6.61 -1.42 27.84
CA LEU A 304 -6.05 -0.35 28.66
C LEU A 304 -5.70 -0.87 30.06
N ASN A 305 -4.85 -0.12 30.78
CA ASN A 305 -4.39 -0.49 32.12
C ASN A 305 -5.53 -0.52 33.15
N ASN A 306 -6.63 0.21 32.91
CA ASN A 306 -7.85 0.17 33.73
C ASN A 306 -8.73 -1.07 33.45
N GLY A 307 -8.39 -1.88 32.44
CA GLY A 307 -9.13 -3.08 32.05
C GLY A 307 -10.10 -2.92 30.89
N GLU A 308 -10.32 -1.71 30.39
CA GLU A 308 -11.17 -1.41 29.23
C GLU A 308 -10.59 -2.04 27.95
N VAL A 309 -11.46 -2.65 27.14
CA VAL A 309 -11.08 -3.29 25.87
C VAL A 309 -11.37 -2.34 24.71
N ILE A 310 -10.33 -2.04 23.93
CA ILE A 310 -10.37 -1.16 22.75
C ILE A 310 -10.29 -1.98 21.47
#